data_AF-A0A7J2NI70-F1
#
_entry.id   AF-A0A7J2NI70-F1
#
_cell.length_a   1.000
_cell.length_b   1.000
_cell.length_c   1.000
_cell.angle_alpha   90.00
_cell.angle_beta   90.00
_cell.angle_gamma   90.00
#
_symmetry.space_group_name_H-M   'P 1'
#
loop_
_entity.id
_entity.type
_entity.pdbx_description
1 polymer ?
#
loop_
_entity_poly.entity_id
_entity_poly.type
_entity_poly.pdbx_seq_one_letter_code
_entity_poly.pdbx_strand_id
1 'polypeptide(L)'
;MLMRSKDFLEWADDWFGRMLKRSTIGRAVDRVFTDFFQWARINSLFPLHFGIMCCALEMGAASAPRFDAQRFGVIYRSTPRQCDILLVNGPVSKKLKPDLKRLYDQMADPKWVVAMGECSISGGPFWQSYSIIEGVDKFIPVDVYIPGCPVRPEAMIEGIVKLQDKIRAERKGVLTEDWIRK
;
A
#
# COMPACT_ATOMS: atom_id res chain seq x y z
N MET A 1 -37.31 27.88 2.21
CA MET A 1 -36.29 27.06 2.92
C MET A 1 -35.38 26.46 1.85
N LEU A 2 -34.41 27.22 1.35
CA LEU A 2 -33.45 26.73 0.35
C LEU A 2 -32.22 26.25 1.12
N MET A 3 -32.03 24.94 1.21
CA MET A 3 -30.78 24.37 1.71
C MET A 3 -29.62 24.84 0.81
N ARG A 4 -28.48 25.21 1.42
CA ARG A 4 -27.23 25.42 0.67
C ARG A 4 -26.74 24.07 0.17
N SER A 5 -25.97 24.05 -0.92
CA SER A 5 -25.57 22.78 -1.58
C SER A 5 -24.78 21.85 -0.65
N LYS A 6 -24.01 22.39 0.31
CA LYS A 6 -23.28 21.61 1.31
C LYS A 6 -24.22 20.91 2.30
N ASP A 7 -25.19 21.64 2.81
CA ASP A 7 -26.21 21.12 3.73
C ASP A 7 -27.08 20.05 3.05
N PHE A 8 -27.32 20.19 1.72
CA PHE A 8 -28.01 19.18 0.93
C PHE A 8 -27.18 17.92 0.72
N LEU A 9 -25.88 18.03 0.45
CA LEU A 9 -24.99 16.88 0.29
C LEU A 9 -24.81 16.11 1.60
N GLU A 10 -24.64 16.79 2.73
CA GLU A 10 -24.58 16.14 4.05
C GLU A 10 -25.91 15.47 4.41
N TRP A 11 -27.04 16.12 4.12
CA TRP A 11 -28.36 15.51 4.30
C TRP A 11 -28.57 14.31 3.37
N ALA A 12 -28.11 14.38 2.12
CA ALA A 12 -28.19 13.29 1.17
C ALA A 12 -27.32 12.10 1.62
N ASP A 13 -26.07 12.33 2.03
CA ASP A 13 -25.19 11.27 2.56
C ASP A 13 -25.77 10.61 3.82
N ASP A 14 -26.36 11.40 4.73
CA ASP A 14 -27.00 10.89 5.96
C ASP A 14 -28.35 10.19 5.67
N TRP A 15 -29.10 10.64 4.66
CA TRP A 15 -30.35 10.02 4.24
C TRP A 15 -30.11 8.71 3.48
N PHE A 16 -29.26 8.72 2.45
CA PHE A 16 -28.85 7.54 1.70
C PHE A 16 -28.10 6.55 2.59
N GLY A 17 -27.18 7.03 3.44
CA GLY A 17 -26.43 6.20 4.38
C GLY A 17 -27.34 5.43 5.35
N ARG A 18 -28.37 6.07 5.90
CA ARG A 18 -29.33 5.39 6.79
C ARG A 18 -30.25 4.41 6.06
N MET A 19 -30.64 4.73 4.82
CA MET A 19 -31.55 3.88 4.03
C MET A 19 -30.84 2.64 3.46
N LEU A 20 -29.61 2.79 2.96
CA LEU A 20 -28.78 1.68 2.48
C LEU A 20 -28.32 0.78 3.62
N LYS A 21 -27.92 1.33 4.77
CA LYS A 21 -27.46 0.51 5.93
C LYS A 21 -28.58 -0.35 6.54
N ARG A 22 -29.85 0.06 6.41
CA ARG A 22 -30.99 -0.64 7.03
C ARG A 22 -31.66 -1.67 6.11
N SER A 23 -31.50 -1.55 4.80
CA SER A 23 -32.15 -2.43 3.82
C SER A 23 -31.32 -3.67 3.48
N THR A 24 -31.97 -4.81 3.23
CA THR A 24 -31.34 -6.01 2.67
C THR A 24 -30.79 -5.77 1.27
N ILE A 25 -31.46 -4.91 0.50
CA ILE A 25 -31.01 -4.47 -0.82
C ILE A 25 -29.71 -3.66 -0.72
N GLY A 26 -29.61 -2.73 0.23
CA GLY A 26 -28.39 -1.95 0.42
C GLY A 26 -27.18 -2.80 0.79
N ARG A 27 -27.36 -3.87 1.58
CA ARG A 27 -26.30 -4.86 1.86
C ARG A 27 -25.89 -5.68 0.64
N ALA A 28 -26.85 -6.07 -0.21
CA ALA A 28 -26.54 -6.80 -1.44
C ALA A 28 -25.76 -5.92 -2.43
N VAL A 29 -26.16 -4.65 -2.55
CA VAL A 29 -25.49 -3.64 -3.37
C VAL A 29 -24.08 -3.37 -2.85
N ASP A 30 -23.91 -3.12 -1.54
CA ASP A 30 -22.59 -2.91 -0.93
C ASP A 30 -21.65 -4.09 -1.18
N ARG A 31 -22.14 -5.32 -1.07
CA ARG A 31 -21.33 -6.52 -1.35
C ARG A 31 -20.78 -6.53 -2.78
N VAL A 32 -21.64 -6.27 -3.77
CA VAL A 32 -21.24 -6.26 -5.19
C VAL A 32 -20.25 -5.13 -5.46
N PHE A 33 -20.50 -3.93 -4.93
CA PHE A 33 -19.58 -2.79 -5.09
C PHE A 33 -18.24 -3.03 -4.40
N THR A 34 -18.23 -3.55 -3.18
CA THR A 34 -17.01 -3.89 -2.46
C THR A 34 -16.18 -4.91 -3.23
N ASP A 35 -16.80 -5.98 -3.73
CA ASP A 35 -16.08 -7.01 -4.46
C ASP A 35 -15.46 -6.45 -5.75
N PHE A 36 -16.16 -5.56 -6.46
CA PHE A 36 -15.64 -4.87 -7.64
C PHE A 36 -14.45 -3.95 -7.32
N PHE A 37 -14.58 -3.07 -6.32
CA PHE A 37 -13.50 -2.14 -5.95
C PHE A 37 -12.29 -2.85 -5.34
N GLN A 38 -12.50 -3.96 -4.63
CA GLN A 38 -11.42 -4.76 -4.10
C GLN A 38 -10.67 -5.49 -5.22
N TRP A 39 -11.39 -6.06 -6.18
CA TRP A 39 -10.79 -6.61 -7.40
C TRP A 39 -9.99 -5.55 -8.16
N ALA A 40 -10.53 -4.33 -8.32
CA ALA A 40 -9.83 -3.24 -8.98
C ALA A 40 -8.51 -2.90 -8.26
N ARG A 41 -8.55 -2.68 -6.94
CA ARG A 41 -7.37 -2.34 -6.12
C ARG A 41 -6.28 -3.40 -6.19
N ILE A 42 -6.64 -4.69 -6.14
CA ILE A 42 -5.68 -5.79 -6.18
C ILE A 42 -4.93 -5.85 -7.53
N ASN A 43 -5.60 -5.51 -8.63
CA ASN A 43 -5.02 -5.54 -9.97
C ASN A 43 -4.38 -4.21 -10.40
N SER A 44 -4.48 -3.15 -9.59
CA SER A 44 -3.93 -1.83 -9.89
C SER A 44 -2.96 -1.39 -8.80
N LEU A 45 -1.82 -2.06 -8.71
CA LEU A 45 -0.83 -1.76 -7.68
C LEU A 45 0.24 -0.81 -8.22
N PHE A 46 0.39 0.35 -7.58
CA PHE A 46 1.39 1.34 -7.97
C PHE A 46 2.44 1.52 -6.86
N PRO A 47 3.57 0.77 -6.91
CA PRO A 47 4.67 0.98 -5.98
C PRO A 47 5.44 2.26 -6.27
N LEU A 48 5.78 2.97 -5.20
CA LEU A 48 6.70 4.08 -5.23
C LEU A 48 8.10 3.57 -5.59
N HIS A 49 8.63 4.11 -6.68
CA HIS A 49 10.01 3.88 -7.07
C HIS A 49 10.94 4.70 -6.18
N PHE A 50 11.33 4.12 -5.04
CA PHE A 50 12.31 4.70 -4.14
C PHE A 50 13.44 3.69 -3.95
N GLY A 51 14.60 3.93 -4.59
CA GLY A 51 15.72 2.99 -4.60
C GLY A 51 16.80 3.37 -3.59
N ILE A 52 17.04 2.54 -2.57
CA ILE A 52 17.98 2.88 -1.49
C ILE A 52 19.33 2.15 -1.62
N MET A 53 19.39 0.96 -2.25
CA MET A 53 20.66 0.23 -2.47
C MET A 53 20.49 -1.01 -3.40
N CYS A 54 21.23 -2.10 -3.15
CA CYS A 54 21.21 -3.34 -3.96
C CYS A 54 19.82 -3.98 -4.14
N CYS A 55 18.91 -3.88 -3.17
CA CYS A 55 17.54 -4.39 -3.35
C CYS A 55 16.73 -3.56 -4.37
N ALA A 56 17.13 -2.32 -4.64
CA ALA A 56 16.53 -1.51 -5.71
C ALA A 56 16.93 -2.00 -7.11
N LEU A 57 18.13 -2.59 -7.26
CA LEU A 57 18.54 -3.22 -8.52
C LEU A 57 17.71 -4.47 -8.79
N GLU A 58 17.44 -5.27 -7.76
CA GLU A 58 16.57 -6.44 -7.90
C GLU A 58 15.11 -6.06 -8.14
N MET A 59 14.63 -4.93 -7.61
CA MET A 59 13.35 -4.35 -8.03
C MET A 59 13.35 -4.01 -9.54
N GLY A 60 14.47 -3.51 -10.07
CA GLY A 60 14.64 -3.32 -11.52
C GLY A 60 14.67 -4.64 -12.30
N ALA A 61 15.30 -5.68 -11.76
CA ALA A 61 15.31 -7.01 -12.36
C ALA A 61 13.92 -7.67 -12.33
N ALA A 62 13.12 -7.41 -11.29
CA ALA A 62 11.73 -7.85 -11.21
C ALA A 62 10.82 -7.19 -12.26
N SER A 63 11.16 -6.01 -12.75
CA SER A 63 10.45 -5.34 -13.85
C SER A 63 11.02 -5.64 -15.24
N ALA A 64 12.16 -6.34 -15.30
CA ALA A 64 12.80 -6.75 -16.55
C ALA A 64 12.02 -7.90 -17.22
N PRO A 65 12.16 -8.11 -18.54
CA PRO A 65 11.37 -9.09 -19.31
C PRO A 65 11.53 -10.55 -18.84
N ARG A 66 12.56 -10.86 -18.05
CA ARG A 66 12.78 -12.20 -17.49
C ARG A 66 11.82 -12.54 -16.35
N PHE A 67 11.52 -11.58 -15.48
CA PHE A 67 10.72 -11.81 -14.26
C PHE A 67 9.42 -11.00 -14.23
N ASP A 68 9.27 -9.98 -15.08
CA ASP A 68 8.06 -9.24 -15.45
C ASP A 68 6.93 -9.21 -14.40
N ALA A 69 7.15 -8.42 -13.34
CA ALA A 69 6.16 -8.14 -12.30
C ALA A 69 4.95 -7.32 -12.83
N GLN A 70 5.05 -6.70 -14.02
CA GLN A 70 3.99 -5.84 -14.55
C GLN A 70 2.72 -6.63 -14.87
N ARG A 71 2.83 -7.94 -15.12
CA ARG A 71 1.69 -8.85 -15.32
C ARG A 71 0.72 -8.90 -14.15
N PHE A 72 1.21 -8.65 -12.94
CA PHE A 72 0.40 -8.62 -11.73
C PHE A 72 -0.23 -7.25 -11.46
N GLY A 73 -0.16 -6.33 -12.44
CA GLY A 73 -0.71 -4.98 -12.31
C GLY A 73 0.21 -4.02 -11.58
N VAL A 74 1.51 -4.34 -11.50
CA VAL A 74 2.52 -3.58 -10.77
C VAL A 74 3.19 -2.57 -11.71
N ILE A 75 2.93 -1.28 -11.50
CA ILE A 75 3.56 -0.21 -12.30
C ILE A 75 4.25 0.77 -11.38
N TYR A 76 5.56 0.91 -11.55
CA TYR A 76 6.36 1.83 -10.76
C TYR A 76 6.07 3.28 -11.15
N ARG A 77 5.82 4.13 -10.15
CA ARG A 77 5.65 5.57 -10.30
C ARG A 77 6.64 6.29 -9.37
N SER A 78 7.13 7.46 -9.80
CA SER A 78 8.08 8.26 -9.03
C SER A 78 7.40 9.28 -8.11
N THR A 79 6.13 9.55 -8.34
CA THR A 79 5.32 10.54 -7.63
C THR A 79 4.56 9.88 -6.47
N PRO A 80 4.82 10.24 -5.20
CA PRO A 80 4.19 9.60 -4.04
C PRO A 80 2.67 9.80 -4.00
N ARG A 81 2.14 10.88 -4.59
CA ARG A 81 0.68 11.14 -4.63
C ARG A 81 -0.09 10.24 -5.60
N GLN A 82 0.62 9.51 -6.45
CA GLN A 82 0.05 8.58 -7.46
C GLN A 82 0.40 7.12 -7.13
N CYS A 83 0.97 6.86 -5.95
CA CYS A 83 1.39 5.54 -5.53
C CYS A 83 0.54 5.09 -4.34
N ASP A 84 0.25 3.79 -4.32
CA ASP A 84 -0.49 3.16 -3.24
C ASP A 84 0.44 2.28 -2.37
N ILE A 85 1.55 1.80 -2.93
CA ILE A 85 2.51 0.97 -2.19
C ILE A 85 3.79 1.76 -1.94
N LEU A 86 4.21 1.86 -0.67
CA LEU A 86 5.55 2.29 -0.30
C LEU A 86 6.45 1.06 -0.22
N LEU A 87 7.29 0.86 -1.23
CA LEU A 87 8.27 -0.21 -1.26
C LEU A 87 9.60 0.28 -0.68
N VAL A 88 10.01 -0.25 0.47
CA VAL A 88 11.29 0.09 1.10
C VAL A 88 12.31 -1.00 0.78
N ASN A 89 13.17 -0.74 -0.20
CA ASN A 89 14.08 -1.71 -0.82
C ASN A 89 15.56 -1.48 -0.46
N GLY A 90 15.86 -1.35 0.84
CA GLY A 90 17.23 -1.20 1.31
C GLY A 90 17.35 -0.70 2.75
N PRO A 91 18.59 -0.49 3.23
CA PRO A 91 18.84 -0.02 4.59
C PRO A 91 18.42 1.44 4.73
N VAL A 92 17.59 1.73 5.72
CA VAL A 92 17.17 3.10 6.03
C VAL A 92 18.18 3.73 6.97
N SER A 93 18.88 4.75 6.50
CA SER A 93 19.76 5.53 7.37
C SER A 93 18.96 6.44 8.31
N LYS A 94 19.52 6.75 9.49
CA LYS A 94 18.92 7.69 10.45
C LYS A 94 18.64 9.06 9.82
N LYS A 95 19.48 9.49 8.88
CA LYS A 95 19.30 10.73 8.11
C LYS A 95 18.12 10.66 7.14
N LEU A 96 17.89 9.50 6.53
CA LEU A 96 16.82 9.29 5.54
C LEU A 96 15.44 9.10 6.20
N LYS A 97 15.40 8.72 7.47
CA LYS A 97 14.16 8.50 8.25
C LYS A 97 13.10 9.61 8.10
N PRO A 98 13.41 10.90 8.35
CA PRO A 98 12.40 11.96 8.22
C PRO A 98 11.84 12.09 6.80
N ASP A 99 12.68 11.90 5.79
CA ASP A 99 12.27 11.99 4.39
C ASP A 99 11.34 10.84 4.00
N LEU A 100 11.66 9.61 4.43
CA LEU A 100 10.80 8.46 4.17
C LEU A 100 9.45 8.57 4.88
N LYS A 101 9.46 9.10 6.13
CA LYS A 101 8.22 9.36 6.86
C LYS A 101 7.37 10.42 6.16
N ARG A 102 8.00 11.51 5.69
CA ARG A 102 7.32 12.55 4.90
C ARG A 102 6.73 11.99 3.61
N LEU A 103 7.44 11.11 2.90
CA LEU A 103 6.92 10.45 1.70
C LEU A 103 5.67 9.63 2.02
N TYR A 104 5.72 8.81 3.06
CA TYR A 104 4.56 8.03 3.51
C TYR A 104 3.36 8.91 3.88
N ASP A 105 3.61 10.03 4.57
CA ASP A 105 2.54 10.95 4.98
C ASP A 105 1.96 11.74 3.78
N GLN A 106 2.73 11.91 2.69
CA GLN A 106 2.27 12.55 1.45
C GLN A 106 1.53 11.62 0.49
N MET A 107 1.58 10.31 0.70
CA MET A 107 0.83 9.33 -0.10
C MET A 107 -0.66 9.38 0.22
N ALA A 108 -1.48 9.22 -0.82
CA ALA A 108 -2.93 9.13 -0.68
C ALA A 108 -3.34 7.85 0.06
N ASP A 109 -4.45 7.89 0.76
CA ASP A 109 -5.08 6.69 1.31
C ASP A 109 -6.02 6.10 0.25
N PRO A 110 -6.05 4.78 0.01
CA PRO A 110 -5.44 3.68 0.77
C PRO A 110 -3.98 3.38 0.39
N LYS A 111 -3.11 3.21 1.39
CA LYS A 111 -1.69 2.87 1.19
C LYS A 111 -1.24 1.62 1.95
N TRP A 112 -0.21 0.97 1.41
CA TRP A 112 0.43 -0.21 1.97
C TRP A 112 1.94 -0.06 1.97
N VAL A 113 2.62 -0.74 2.90
CA VAL A 113 4.08 -0.62 3.06
C VAL A 113 4.69 -2.00 2.98
N VAL A 114 5.63 -2.17 2.05
CA VAL A 114 6.34 -3.44 1.88
C VAL A 114 7.81 -3.22 2.25
N ALA A 115 8.29 -3.96 3.25
CA ALA A 115 9.70 -3.99 3.61
C ALA A 115 10.39 -5.09 2.80
N MET A 116 11.28 -4.68 1.90
CA MET A 116 12.02 -5.55 1.00
C MET A 116 13.49 -5.62 1.41
N GLY A 117 13.92 -6.82 1.78
CA GLY A 117 15.29 -7.16 2.11
C GLY A 117 15.65 -6.94 3.57
N GLU A 118 16.60 -7.71 4.05
CA GLU A 118 16.94 -7.84 5.47
C GLU A 118 17.31 -6.49 6.12
N CYS A 119 17.96 -5.63 5.34
CA CYS A 119 18.31 -4.26 5.72
C CYS A 119 17.09 -3.39 6.13
N SER A 120 15.92 -3.64 5.56
CA SER A 120 14.67 -2.91 5.88
C SER A 120 13.88 -3.55 7.02
N ILE A 121 14.04 -4.87 7.21
CA ILE A 121 13.31 -5.66 8.21
C ILE A 121 13.98 -5.54 9.59
N SER A 122 15.28 -5.83 9.65
CA SER A 122 16.06 -6.00 10.89
C SER A 122 17.34 -5.15 10.92
N GLY A 123 17.60 -4.36 9.88
CA GLY A 123 18.89 -3.70 9.65
C GLY A 123 19.92 -4.61 8.97
N GLY A 124 19.65 -5.92 8.90
CA GLY A 124 20.44 -6.90 8.16
C GLY A 124 21.92 -6.94 8.56
N PRO A 125 22.86 -7.01 7.59
CA PRO A 125 24.29 -6.99 7.90
C PRO A 125 24.75 -5.73 8.66
N PHE A 126 23.94 -4.66 8.64
CA PHE A 126 24.21 -3.40 9.32
C PHE A 126 23.47 -3.29 10.67
N TRP A 127 22.97 -4.41 11.21
CA TRP A 127 22.40 -4.45 12.55
C TRP A 127 23.47 -3.97 13.57
N GLN A 128 23.09 -3.06 14.47
CA GLN A 128 23.98 -2.31 15.39
C GLN A 128 24.90 -1.24 14.77
N SER A 129 24.80 -0.92 13.48
CA SER A 129 25.57 0.19 12.93
C SER A 129 25.05 1.55 13.43
N TYR A 130 25.95 2.54 13.57
CA TYR A 130 25.57 3.88 14.03
C TYR A 130 24.65 4.61 13.03
N SER A 131 24.70 4.23 11.75
CA SER A 131 24.04 4.93 10.64
C SER A 131 22.66 4.37 10.28
N ILE A 132 22.46 3.05 10.39
CA ILE A 132 21.25 2.37 9.89
C ILE A 132 20.27 2.14 11.04
N ILE A 133 18.97 2.18 10.72
CA ILE A 133 17.90 1.83 11.64
C ILE A 133 17.69 0.32 11.58
N GLU A 134 17.52 -0.30 12.74
CA GLU A 134 17.28 -1.75 12.89
C GLU A 134 15.94 -2.24 12.29
N GLY A 135 15.15 -1.37 11.64
CA GLY A 135 13.88 -1.77 11.02
C GLY A 135 13.00 -0.58 10.65
N VAL A 136 12.29 -0.72 9.53
CA VAL A 136 11.31 0.27 9.04
C VAL A 136 10.09 0.36 9.96
N ASP A 137 9.72 -0.76 10.59
CA ASP A 137 8.56 -0.90 11.47
C ASP A 137 8.61 0.05 12.68
N LYS A 138 9.79 0.57 13.04
CA LYS A 138 9.95 1.54 14.14
C LYS A 138 9.30 2.90 13.88
N PHE A 139 8.93 3.24 12.64
CA PHE A 139 8.38 4.57 12.31
C PHE A 139 7.31 4.58 11.21
N ILE A 140 7.20 3.53 10.41
CA ILE A 140 6.14 3.35 9.41
C ILE A 140 5.56 1.95 9.63
N PRO A 141 4.22 1.79 9.65
CA PRO A 141 3.60 0.47 9.81
C PRO A 141 3.88 -0.38 8.57
N VAL A 142 4.53 -1.55 8.74
CA VAL A 142 4.84 -2.46 7.63
C VAL A 142 3.74 -3.51 7.45
N ASP A 143 3.36 -3.76 6.20
CA ASP A 143 2.33 -4.74 5.85
C ASP A 143 2.84 -6.13 5.56
N VAL A 144 3.90 -6.19 4.77
CA VAL A 144 4.49 -7.42 4.26
C VAL A 144 6.01 -7.29 4.33
N TYR A 145 6.63 -8.35 4.82
CA TYR A 145 8.08 -8.49 4.90
C TYR A 145 8.55 -9.48 3.84
N ILE A 146 9.54 -9.09 3.04
CA ILE A 146 10.15 -9.94 2.02
C ILE A 146 11.63 -10.14 2.36
N PRO A 147 12.02 -11.29 2.94
CA PRO A 147 13.41 -11.53 3.33
C PRO A 147 14.34 -11.73 2.12
N GLY A 148 15.62 -11.35 2.28
CA GLY A 148 16.66 -11.52 1.26
C GLY A 148 17.76 -10.46 1.30
N CYS A 149 18.93 -10.74 0.69
CA CYS A 149 20.08 -9.83 0.65
C CYS A 149 20.99 -10.08 -0.59
N PRO A 150 20.62 -9.59 -1.80
CA PRO A 150 19.38 -8.90 -2.12
C PRO A 150 18.21 -9.90 -2.32
N VAL A 151 16.99 -9.39 -2.29
CA VAL A 151 15.78 -10.20 -2.50
C VAL A 151 15.76 -10.67 -3.95
N ARG A 152 15.58 -11.98 -4.18
CA ARG A 152 15.44 -12.50 -5.54
C ARG A 152 14.17 -11.95 -6.22
N PRO A 153 14.19 -11.69 -7.53
CA PRO A 153 13.01 -11.15 -8.24
C PRO A 153 11.74 -11.99 -8.05
N GLU A 154 11.87 -13.31 -8.01
CA GLU A 154 10.73 -14.21 -7.79
C GLU A 154 10.14 -14.07 -6.39
N ALA A 155 10.99 -13.91 -5.37
CA ALA A 155 10.57 -13.70 -3.99
C ALA A 155 9.90 -12.32 -3.81
N MET A 156 10.33 -11.31 -4.57
CA MET A 156 9.66 -10.02 -4.63
C MET A 156 8.24 -10.16 -5.19
N ILE A 157 8.08 -10.90 -6.30
CA ILE A 157 6.77 -11.15 -6.90
C ILE A 157 5.87 -11.91 -5.94
N GLU A 158 6.39 -12.94 -5.27
CA GLU A 158 5.65 -13.67 -4.23
C GLU A 158 5.20 -12.74 -3.10
N GLY A 159 6.05 -11.81 -2.66
CA GLY A 159 5.69 -10.81 -1.66
C GLY A 159 4.57 -9.88 -2.11
N ILE A 160 4.51 -9.52 -3.40
CA ILE A 160 3.40 -8.75 -3.97
C ILE A 160 2.12 -9.58 -4.01
N VAL A 161 2.20 -10.86 -4.38
CA VAL A 161 1.04 -11.77 -4.34
C VAL A 161 0.51 -11.91 -2.90
N LYS A 162 1.40 -12.04 -1.91
CA LYS A 162 1.01 -12.05 -0.48
C LYS A 162 0.33 -10.74 -0.06
N LEU A 163 0.78 -9.60 -0.58
CA LEU A 163 0.10 -8.33 -0.36
C LEU A 163 -1.29 -8.32 -1.00
N GLN A 164 -1.44 -8.83 -2.23
CA GLN A 164 -2.73 -8.97 -2.90
C GLN A 164 -3.70 -9.84 -2.09
N ASP A 165 -3.23 -10.96 -1.53
CA ASP A 165 -4.03 -11.82 -0.66
C ASP A 165 -4.42 -11.13 0.65
N LYS A 166 -3.52 -10.34 1.25
CA LYS A 166 -3.83 -9.51 2.42
C LYS A 166 -4.90 -8.48 2.11
N ILE A 167 -4.77 -7.77 0.99
CA ILE A 167 -5.78 -6.80 0.52
C ILE A 167 -7.12 -7.49 0.28
N ARG A 168 -7.13 -8.72 -0.25
CA ARG A 168 -8.34 -9.53 -0.46
C ARG A 168 -9.01 -9.92 0.86
N ALA A 169 -8.23 -10.18 1.91
CA ALA A 169 -8.75 -10.52 3.23
C ALA A 169 -9.35 -9.32 3.97
N GLU A 170 -8.80 -8.11 3.80
CA GLU A 170 -9.24 -6.86 4.44
C GLU A 170 -10.57 -6.31 3.86
N ARG A 171 -11.58 -7.15 3.59
CA ARG A 171 -12.85 -6.81 2.91
C ARG A 171 -13.63 -5.66 3.60
N LYS A 172 -13.23 -4.42 3.36
CA LYS A 172 -13.89 -3.20 3.86
C LYS A 172 -15.06 -2.83 2.95
N GLY A 173 -16.24 -2.67 3.55
CA GLY A 173 -17.46 -2.23 2.88
C GLY A 173 -17.26 -0.83 2.30
N VAL A 174 -17.64 -0.62 1.03
CA VAL A 174 -17.45 0.67 0.35
C VAL A 174 -18.51 1.66 0.82
N LEU A 175 -19.75 1.23 1.02
CA LEU A 175 -20.86 2.12 1.41
C LEU A 175 -21.11 2.13 2.93
N THR A 176 -20.53 1.16 3.65
CA THR A 176 -20.90 0.87 5.04
C THR A 176 -19.84 1.31 6.06
N GLU A 177 -18.56 1.22 5.70
CA GLU A 177 -17.40 1.53 6.55
C GLU A 177 -16.47 2.56 5.89
N ASP A 178 -15.64 3.24 6.70
CA ASP A 178 -14.61 4.15 6.18
C ASP A 178 -13.60 3.33 5.35
N TRP A 179 -13.59 3.55 4.03
CA TRP A 179 -12.60 3.03 3.08
C TRP A 179 -11.17 3.51 3.37
N ILE A 180 -11.00 4.53 4.22
CA ILE A 180 -9.72 5.07 4.66
C ILE A 180 -9.09 4.12 5.68
N ARG A 181 -7.86 3.72 5.43
CA ARG A 181 -7.05 2.96 6.37
C ARG A 181 -6.46 3.93 7.40
N LYS A 182 -7.05 3.99 8.61
CA LYS A 182 -6.46 4.71 9.76
C LYS A 182 -5.30 3.91 10.35
#